data_AF-A0A7W0G926-F1
#
_entry.id   AF-A0A7W0G926-F1
#
_cell.length_a   1.000
_cell.length_b   1.000
_cell.length_c   1.000
_cell.angle_alpha   90.00
_cell.angle_beta   90.00
_cell.angle_gamma   90.00
#
_symmetry.space_group_name_H-M   'P 1'
#
loop_
_entity.id
_entity.type
_entity.pdbx_description
1 polymer ?
#
loop_
_entity_poly.entity_id
_entity_poly.type
_entity_poly.pdbx_seq_one_letter_code
_entity_poly.pdbx_strand_id
1 'polypeptide(L)'
;MMEKLKRFFAEMNPLIRGLGIVSLIAAVIVVLSLEEVLATVGGLLRIVFFLAVAFFLFLLWRERRSDIEAWSELSRRVFYGAIVLAVVDIGVLIGLGASGLDALAFFLVLGACGYAIYRVWRNEHTYS
;
A
#
# COMPACT_ATOMS: atom_id res chain seq x y z
N MET A 1 -30.29 -31.70 0.24
CA MET A 1 -30.03 -30.54 -0.66
C MET A 1 -28.71 -29.83 -0.32
N MET A 2 -28.49 -29.43 0.94
CA MET A 2 -27.23 -28.80 1.39
C MET A 2 -25.96 -29.62 1.15
N GLU A 3 -26.00 -30.94 1.32
CA GLU A 3 -24.87 -31.86 1.02
C GLU A 3 -24.41 -31.79 -0.44
N LYS A 4 -25.36 -31.74 -1.39
CA LYS A 4 -25.04 -31.60 -2.82
C LYS A 4 -24.42 -30.23 -3.13
N LEU A 5 -24.91 -29.17 -2.48
CA LEU A 5 -24.40 -27.82 -2.64
C LEU A 5 -22.95 -27.70 -2.13
N LYS A 6 -22.64 -28.31 -0.97
CA LYS A 6 -21.29 -28.34 -0.40
C LYS A 6 -20.30 -29.07 -1.29
N ARG A 7 -20.68 -30.23 -1.84
CA ARG A 7 -19.86 -30.95 -2.83
C ARG A 7 -19.63 -30.13 -4.09
N PHE A 8 -20.68 -29.52 -4.63
CA PHE A 8 -20.56 -28.67 -5.82
C PHE A 8 -19.60 -27.48 -5.60
N PHE A 9 -19.69 -26.80 -4.46
CA PHE A 9 -18.76 -25.72 -4.09
C PHE A 9 -17.32 -26.17 -3.80
N ALA A 10 -17.13 -27.42 -3.38
CA ALA A 10 -15.82 -28.01 -3.12
C ALA A 10 -15.14 -28.53 -4.41
N GLU A 11 -15.94 -28.98 -5.39
CA GLU A 11 -15.47 -29.47 -6.69
C GLU A 11 -15.35 -28.35 -7.75
N MET A 12 -15.95 -27.18 -7.50
CA MET A 12 -15.86 -26.02 -8.40
C MET A 12 -14.44 -25.43 -8.47
N ASN A 13 -14.03 -25.11 -9.69
CA ASN A 13 -12.77 -24.43 -9.99
C ASN A 13 -12.65 -23.15 -9.12
N PRO A 14 -11.50 -22.89 -8.45
CA PRO A 14 -11.35 -21.77 -7.51
C PRO A 14 -11.74 -20.41 -8.09
N LEU A 15 -11.53 -20.23 -9.40
CA LEU A 15 -11.92 -19.04 -10.13
C LEU A 15 -13.43 -18.84 -10.17
N ILE A 16 -14.22 -19.86 -10.50
CA ILE A 16 -15.69 -19.76 -10.58
C ILE A 16 -16.27 -19.50 -9.19
N ARG A 17 -15.69 -20.12 -8.16
CA ARG A 17 -16.09 -19.87 -6.77
C ARG A 17 -15.84 -18.42 -6.35
N GLY A 18 -14.65 -17.90 -6.65
CA GLY A 18 -14.31 -16.50 -6.40
C GLY A 18 -15.23 -15.53 -7.14
N LEU A 19 -15.43 -15.76 -8.45
CA LEU A 19 -16.29 -14.92 -9.29
C LEU A 19 -17.75 -14.94 -8.83
N GLY A 20 -18.25 -16.11 -8.38
CA GLY A 20 -19.58 -16.25 -7.80
C GLY A 20 -19.76 -15.46 -6.51
N ILE A 21 -18.75 -15.48 -5.62
CA ILE A 21 -18.77 -14.68 -4.38
C ILE A 21 -18.79 -13.18 -4.69
N VAL A 22 -17.90 -12.72 -5.59
CA VAL A 22 -17.84 -11.30 -5.99
C VAL A 22 -19.15 -10.85 -6.64
N SER A 23 -19.74 -11.67 -7.50
CA SER A 23 -21.02 -11.36 -8.17
C SER A 23 -22.17 -11.25 -7.18
N LEU A 24 -22.22 -12.13 -6.17
CA LEU A 24 -23.22 -12.06 -5.10
C LEU A 24 -23.10 -10.76 -4.29
N ILE A 25 -21.87 -10.40 -3.89
CA ILE A 25 -21.60 -9.17 -3.14
C ILE A 25 -22.02 -7.94 -3.96
N ALA A 26 -21.66 -7.90 -5.25
CA ALA A 26 -22.05 -6.83 -6.15
C ALA A 26 -23.58 -6.71 -6.28
N ALA A 27 -24.29 -7.83 -6.44
CA ALA A 27 -25.75 -7.83 -6.49
C ALA A 27 -26.39 -7.29 -5.21
N VAL A 28 -25.85 -7.66 -4.03
CA VAL A 28 -26.30 -7.11 -2.74
C VAL A 28 -26.12 -5.60 -2.67
N ILE A 29 -24.95 -5.10 -3.11
CA ILE A 29 -24.66 -3.65 -3.11
C ILE A 29 -25.67 -2.91 -3.98
N VAL A 30 -25.94 -3.41 -5.20
CA VAL A 30 -26.85 -2.77 -6.16
C VAL A 30 -28.29 -2.81 -5.67
N VAL A 31 -28.79 -3.97 -5.23
CA VAL A 31 -30.18 -4.15 -4.79
C VAL A 31 -30.49 -3.28 -3.56
N LEU A 32 -29.52 -3.11 -2.67
CA LEU A 32 -29.68 -2.32 -1.46
C LEU A 32 -29.22 -0.86 -1.62
N SER A 33 -28.80 -0.44 -2.83
CA SER A 33 -28.30 0.91 -3.11
C SER A 33 -27.15 1.35 -2.19
N LEU A 34 -26.26 0.42 -1.81
CA LEU A 34 -25.12 0.68 -0.93
C LEU A 34 -23.98 1.46 -1.62
N GLU A 35 -24.16 1.91 -2.85
CA GLU A 35 -23.12 2.56 -3.66
C GLU A 35 -22.51 3.78 -2.95
N GLU A 36 -23.35 4.62 -2.35
CA GLU A 36 -22.91 5.82 -1.63
C GLU A 36 -22.12 5.46 -0.36
N VAL A 37 -22.60 4.46 0.39
CA VAL A 37 -21.91 3.96 1.59
C VAL A 37 -20.57 3.34 1.20
N LEU A 38 -20.53 2.55 0.13
CA LEU A 38 -19.33 1.91 -0.36
C LEU A 38 -18.30 2.93 -0.85
N ALA A 39 -18.74 3.96 -1.58
CA ALA A 39 -17.89 5.05 -2.04
C ALA A 39 -17.31 5.83 -0.84
N THR A 40 -18.14 6.13 0.15
CA THR A 40 -17.74 6.85 1.37
C THR A 40 -16.76 6.03 2.20
N VAL A 41 -17.08 4.77 2.50
CA VAL A 41 -16.21 3.86 3.24
C VAL A 41 -14.91 3.62 2.49
N GLY A 42 -14.97 3.43 1.16
CA GLY A 42 -13.79 3.29 0.32
C GLY A 42 -12.90 4.53 0.35
N GLY A 43 -13.48 5.73 0.30
CA GLY A 43 -12.77 7.00 0.44
C GLY A 43 -12.08 7.12 1.81
N LEU A 44 -12.82 6.85 2.89
CA LEU A 44 -12.26 6.85 4.25
C LEU A 44 -11.14 5.81 4.40
N LEU A 45 -11.31 4.62 3.85
CA LEU A 45 -10.31 3.55 3.92
C LEU A 45 -9.03 3.94 3.20
N ARG A 46 -9.12 4.64 2.05
CA ARG A 46 -7.94 5.19 1.36
C ARG A 46 -7.17 6.19 2.22
N ILE A 47 -7.88 7.07 2.92
CA ILE A 47 -7.27 8.05 3.83
C ILE A 47 -6.62 7.33 5.02
N VAL A 48 -7.30 6.36 5.63
CA VAL A 48 -6.77 5.57 6.75
C VAL A 48 -5.54 4.77 6.31
N PHE A 49 -5.56 4.18 5.12
CA PHE A 49 -4.42 3.46 4.56
C PHE A 49 -3.23 4.39 4.33
N PHE A 50 -3.45 5.58 3.77
CA PHE A 50 -2.41 6.61 3.65
C PHE A 50 -1.79 6.96 5.01
N LEU A 51 -2.65 7.26 5.99
CA LEU A 51 -2.21 7.58 7.35
C LEU A 51 -1.45 6.42 7.98
N ALA A 52 -1.87 5.18 7.77
CA ALA A 52 -1.18 4.01 8.28
C ALA A 52 0.24 3.89 7.70
N VAL A 53 0.42 4.09 6.40
CA VAL A 53 1.75 4.05 5.78
C VAL A 53 2.61 5.23 6.24
N ALA A 54 2.07 6.45 6.26
CA ALA A 54 2.77 7.63 6.76
C ALA A 54 3.19 7.46 8.23
N PHE A 55 2.29 6.93 9.06
CA PHE A 55 2.56 6.66 10.47
C PHE A 55 3.60 5.55 10.65
N PHE A 56 3.55 4.49 9.84
CA PHE A 56 4.57 3.45 9.85
C PHE A 56 5.96 4.01 9.49
N LEU A 57 6.06 4.82 8.44
CA LEU A 57 7.31 5.50 8.07
C LEU A 57 7.79 6.44 9.18
N PHE A 58 6.87 7.16 9.83
CA PHE A 58 7.18 8.01 10.97
C PHE A 58 7.70 7.21 12.17
N LEU A 59 7.09 6.06 12.49
CA LEU A 59 7.56 5.19 13.57
C LEU A 59 8.94 4.61 13.25
N LEU A 60 9.15 4.15 12.03
CA LEU A 60 10.44 3.64 11.57
C LEU A 60 11.54 4.71 11.69
N TRP A 61 11.23 5.94 11.26
CA TRP A 61 12.12 7.08 11.43
C TRP A 61 12.38 7.38 12.91
N ARG A 62 11.32 7.43 13.73
CA ARG A 62 11.40 7.77 15.15
C ARG A 62 12.28 6.78 15.92
N GLU A 63 12.14 5.48 15.66
CA GLU A 63 12.93 4.43 16.29
C GLU A 63 14.41 4.53 15.90
N ARG A 64 14.70 4.90 14.64
CA ARG A 64 16.06 5.02 14.11
C ARG A 64 16.66 6.40 14.24
N ARG A 65 15.97 7.36 14.86
CA ARG A 65 16.39 8.77 14.91
C ARG A 65 17.76 8.93 15.58
N SER A 66 18.01 8.22 16.68
CA SER A 66 19.29 8.24 17.39
C SER A 66 20.45 7.72 16.52
N ASP A 67 20.21 6.66 15.75
CA ASP A 67 21.21 6.08 14.85
C ASP A 67 21.53 7.05 13.69
N ILE A 68 20.49 7.70 13.14
CA ILE A 68 20.61 8.63 12.00
C ILE A 68 21.37 9.91 12.37
N GLU A 69 21.33 10.34 13.63
CA GLU A 69 22.09 11.50 14.11
C GLU A 69 23.61 11.28 14.03
N ALA A 70 24.06 10.03 14.15
CA ALA A 70 25.46 9.65 14.03
C ALA A 70 25.96 9.52 12.58
N TRP A 71 25.06 9.51 11.59
CA TRP A 71 25.42 9.33 10.17
C TRP A 71 25.99 10.60 9.53
N SER A 72 26.72 10.42 8.43
CA SER A 72 27.21 11.53 7.61
C SER A 72 26.07 12.42 7.08
N GLU A 73 26.33 13.72 6.88
CA GLU A 73 25.30 14.68 6.44
C GLU A 73 24.64 14.28 5.11
N LEU A 74 25.41 13.70 4.19
CA LEU A 74 24.91 13.25 2.88
C LEU A 74 23.98 12.05 3.03
N SER A 75 24.36 11.03 3.80
CA SER A 75 23.52 9.87 4.12
C SER A 75 22.20 10.31 4.75
N ARG A 76 22.28 11.25 5.70
CA ARG A 76 21.11 11.82 6.36
C ARG A 76 20.17 12.52 5.37
N ARG A 77 20.68 13.41 4.51
CA ARG A 77 19.87 14.11 3.50
C ARG A 77 19.20 13.16 2.50
N VAL A 78 19.92 12.13 2.03
CA VAL A 78 19.37 11.14 1.08
C VAL A 78 18.25 10.32 1.74
N PHE A 79 18.43 9.91 3.00
CA PHE A 79 17.42 9.16 3.74
C PHE A 79 16.14 9.97 3.96
N TYR A 80 16.26 11.22 4.44
CA TYR A 80 15.11 12.12 4.60
C TYR A 80 14.44 12.43 3.26
N GLY A 81 15.24 12.66 2.21
CA GLY A 81 14.72 12.89 0.86
C GLY A 81 13.90 11.71 0.35
N ALA A 82 14.38 10.47 0.53
CA ALA A 82 13.69 9.26 0.13
C ALA A 82 12.36 9.06 0.88
N ILE A 83 12.33 9.36 2.19
CA ILE A 83 11.08 9.27 2.98
C ILE A 83 10.06 10.31 2.50
N VAL A 84 10.47 11.56 2.32
CA VAL A 84 9.57 12.62 1.84
C VAL A 84 9.02 12.28 0.46
N LEU A 85 9.88 11.82 -0.46
CA LEU A 85 9.47 11.36 -1.79
C LEU A 85 8.46 10.22 -1.72
N ALA A 86 8.70 9.20 -0.89
CA ALA A 86 7.77 8.08 -0.74
C ALA A 86 6.40 8.54 -0.20
N VAL A 87 6.35 9.45 0.77
CA VAL A 87 5.09 9.99 1.30
C VAL A 87 4.35 10.81 0.23
N VAL A 88 5.06 11.65 -0.53
CA VAL A 88 4.47 12.44 -1.62
C VAL A 88 3.92 11.52 -2.71
N ASP A 89 4.67 10.51 -3.12
CA ASP A 89 4.30 9.56 -4.17
C ASP A 89 3.01 8.78 -3.83
N ILE A 90 2.89 8.30 -2.58
CA ILE A 90 1.66 7.66 -2.09
C ILE A 90 0.51 8.69 -1.99
N GLY A 91 0.79 9.91 -1.56
CA GLY A 91 -0.21 10.98 -1.48
C GLY A 91 -0.79 11.32 -2.86
N VAL A 92 0.06 11.37 -3.88
CA VAL A 92 -0.33 11.56 -5.29
C VAL A 92 -1.19 10.40 -5.80
N LEU A 93 -0.77 9.15 -5.54
CA LEU A 93 -1.52 7.94 -5.91
C LEU A 93 -2.96 7.97 -5.38
N ILE A 94 -3.15 8.41 -4.14
CA ILE A 94 -4.44 8.39 -3.45
C ILE A 94 -5.29 9.63 -3.80
N GLY A 95 -4.67 10.80 -3.94
CA GLY A 95 -5.37 12.06 -4.19
C GLY A 95 -5.77 12.29 -5.64
N LEU A 96 -4.91 11.92 -6.59
CA LEU A 96 -5.15 12.11 -8.03
C LEU A 96 -5.59 10.82 -8.72
N GLY A 97 -5.32 9.66 -8.10
CA GLY A 97 -5.51 8.34 -8.72
C GLY A 97 -4.37 8.03 -9.68
N ALA A 98 -3.89 6.78 -9.70
CA ALA A 98 -2.97 6.32 -10.74
C ALA A 98 -3.73 5.63 -11.86
N SER A 99 -3.41 6.00 -13.11
CA SER A 99 -3.89 5.30 -14.30
C SER A 99 -2.72 4.98 -15.23
N GLY A 100 -2.71 3.77 -15.81
CA GLY A 100 -1.72 3.36 -16.81
C GLY A 100 -0.27 3.57 -16.36
N LEU A 101 0.41 4.53 -17.00
CA LEU A 101 1.84 4.83 -16.78
C LEU A 101 2.13 5.37 -15.37
N ASP A 102 1.18 6.04 -14.73
CA ASP A 102 1.37 6.61 -13.39
C ASP A 102 1.52 5.52 -12.32
N ALA A 103 0.87 4.37 -12.52
CA ALA A 103 1.03 3.23 -11.61
C ALA A 103 2.45 2.66 -11.70
N LEU A 104 3.02 2.59 -12.90
CA LEU A 104 4.41 2.18 -13.09
C LEU A 104 5.38 3.20 -12.46
N ALA A 105 5.13 4.50 -12.66
CA ALA A 105 5.94 5.56 -12.06
C ALA A 105 5.93 5.45 -10.51
N PHE A 106 4.77 5.24 -9.90
CA PHE A 106 4.64 4.98 -8.46
C PHE A 106 5.52 3.81 -8.00
N PHE A 107 5.40 2.64 -8.63
CA PHE A 107 6.21 1.48 -8.22
C PHE A 107 7.72 1.72 -8.42
N LEU A 108 8.11 2.44 -9.48
CA LEU A 108 9.50 2.79 -9.73
C LEU A 108 10.05 3.79 -8.70
N VAL A 109 9.28 4.83 -8.35
CA VAL A 109 9.67 5.84 -7.35
C VAL A 109 9.75 5.20 -5.97
N LEU A 110 8.74 4.42 -5.58
CA LEU A 110 8.75 3.68 -4.32
C LEU A 110 9.95 2.71 -4.23
N GLY A 111 10.22 1.99 -5.32
CA GLY A 111 11.38 1.10 -5.44
C GLY A 111 12.72 1.86 -5.36
N ALA A 112 12.84 3.01 -6.02
CA ALA A 112 14.03 3.86 -5.95
C ALA A 112 14.26 4.41 -4.53
N CYS A 113 13.20 4.79 -3.81
CA CYS A 113 13.28 5.22 -2.42
C CYS A 113 13.78 4.07 -1.51
N GLY A 114 13.20 2.86 -1.67
CA GLY A 114 13.67 1.67 -0.96
C GLY A 114 15.13 1.33 -1.25
N TYR A 115 15.55 1.43 -2.51
CA TYR A 115 16.95 1.23 -2.90
C TYR A 115 17.87 2.27 -2.30
N ALA A 116 17.50 3.55 -2.29
CA ALA A 116 18.28 4.62 -1.70
C ALA A 116 18.49 4.39 -0.19
N ILE A 117 17.44 3.97 0.52
CA ILE A 117 17.52 3.62 1.95
C ILE A 117 18.45 2.43 2.17
N TYR A 118 18.29 1.35 1.39
CA TYR A 118 19.15 0.17 1.48
C TYR A 118 20.63 0.50 1.19
N ARG A 119 20.88 1.32 0.17
CA ARG A 119 22.20 1.85 -0.18
C ARG A 119 22.84 2.58 1.00
N VAL A 120 22.11 3.50 1.62
CA VAL A 120 22.62 4.30 2.75
C VAL A 120 22.94 3.39 3.93
N TRP A 121 22.02 2.47 4.26
CA TRP A 121 22.23 1.49 5.32
C TRP A 121 23.49 0.65 5.08
N ARG A 122 23.65 0.11 3.87
CA ARG A 122 24.83 -0.70 3.52
C ARG A 122 26.12 0.11 3.63
N ASN A 123 26.12 1.35 3.15
CA ASN A 123 27.32 2.21 3.24
C ASN A 123 27.73 2.43 4.69
N GLU A 124 26.81 2.77 5.58
CA GLU A 124 27.16 3.02 6.99
C GLU A 124 27.56 1.73 7.75
N HIS A 125 27.07 0.54 7.35
CA HIS A 125 27.41 -0.74 8.00
C HIS A 125 28.66 -1.43 7.43
N THR A 126 29.17 -0.97 6.27
CA THR A 126 30.37 -1.58 5.65
C THR A 126 31.66 -0.86 6.06
N TYR A 127 31.58 0.27 6.77
CA TYR A 127 32.74 1.02 7.27
C TYR A 127 33.00 0.85 8.78
N SER A 128 32.43 -0.18 9.44
CA SER A 128 32.82 -0.57 10.81
C SER A 128 33.97 -1.57 10.81
#